data_AF-A0A5B6UY31-F1
#
_entry.id   AF-A0A5B6UY31-F1
#
_cell.length_a   1.000
_cell.length_b   1.000
_cell.length_c   1.000
_cell.angle_alpha   90.00
_cell.angle_beta   90.00
_cell.angle_gamma   90.00
#
_symmetry.space_group_name_H-M   'P 1'
#
loop_
_entity.id
_entity.type
_entity.pdbx_description
1 polymer ?
#
loop_
_entity_poly.entity_id
_entity_poly.type
_entity_poly.pdbx_seq_one_letter_code
_entity_poly.pdbx_strand_id
1 'polypeptide(L)'
;MKVNINMELLYLYGFVVDNNPDDYLMIHYPGEAIQNISFSDFKGQLLVAQKAAMRCLLPKNLLDHGFFPSGSSNCKANNTSEADDRICNFSWSGHRKTPYYLSKLVFPEDFMTALRTIAMKDEEVSKVSAMLEELVGSEGERQPSETEIRTAVWEACGDSGALQLLVDLLQKKMMDLEESSGTEDSDSELLENACVIGNAEQQTSKEANNLVQQKLMSRNRWCSIVYRRGQKELTSLFLKEAEHALQLSLSEGN
;
A
#
# COMPACT_ATOMS: atom_id res chain seq x y z
N MET A 1 -13.45 12.39 17.58
CA MET A 1 -13.50 13.28 16.39
C MET A 1 -13.42 12.36 15.19
N LYS A 2 -14.34 12.42 14.22
CA LYS A 2 -14.23 11.57 13.03
C LYS A 2 -12.97 12.01 12.28
N VAL A 3 -12.07 11.05 12.11
CA VAL A 3 -10.88 11.16 11.28
C VAL A 3 -11.35 11.35 9.83
N ASN A 4 -11.05 12.49 9.22
CA ASN A 4 -11.48 12.80 7.86
C ASN A 4 -10.25 12.86 6.94
N ILE A 5 -10.22 11.95 5.99
CA ILE A 5 -9.17 11.78 4.97
C ILE A 5 -9.22 12.90 3.94
N ASN A 6 -8.09 13.28 3.34
CA ASN A 6 -8.09 14.39 2.37
C ASN A 6 -8.96 14.11 1.13
N MET A 7 -9.08 12.85 0.72
CA MET A 7 -9.99 12.45 -0.38
C MET A 7 -11.46 12.81 -0.05
N GLU A 8 -11.91 12.50 1.17
CA GLU A 8 -13.27 12.78 1.64
C GLU A 8 -13.47 14.27 1.90
N LEU A 9 -12.50 14.92 2.53
CA LEU A 9 -12.50 16.36 2.77
C LEU A 9 -12.63 17.14 1.46
N LEU A 10 -11.89 16.73 0.44
CA LEU A 10 -11.93 17.38 -0.86
C LEU A 10 -13.25 17.12 -1.58
N TYR A 11 -13.71 15.87 -1.62
CA TYR A 11 -14.91 15.47 -2.37
C TYR A 11 -16.21 15.98 -1.73
N LEU A 12 -16.35 15.89 -0.40
CA LEU A 12 -17.58 16.25 0.31
C LEU A 12 -17.60 17.70 0.79
N TYR A 13 -16.44 18.25 1.15
CA TYR A 13 -16.36 19.55 1.85
C TYR A 13 -15.55 20.61 1.10
N GLY A 14 -14.88 20.26 -0.01
CA GLY A 14 -14.16 21.21 -0.84
C GLY A 14 -12.90 21.82 -0.20
N PHE A 15 -12.31 21.14 0.80
CA PHE A 15 -11.06 21.57 1.41
C PHE A 15 -10.12 20.39 1.68
N VAL A 16 -8.87 20.67 2.02
CA VAL A 16 -7.87 19.68 2.41
C VAL A 16 -7.11 20.17 3.63
N VAL A 17 -6.52 19.24 4.36
CA VAL A 17 -5.59 19.54 5.46
C VAL A 17 -4.18 19.24 4.93
N ASP A 18 -3.33 20.27 4.93
CA ASP A 18 -1.91 20.09 4.60
C ASP A 18 -1.26 19.22 5.68
N ASN A 19 -0.43 18.26 5.27
CA ASN A 19 0.16 17.25 6.15
C ASN A 19 -0.87 16.53 7.05
N ASN A 20 -2.01 16.12 6.49
CA ASN A 20 -3.02 15.36 7.21
C ASN A 20 -2.43 14.02 7.74
N PRO A 21 -2.35 13.82 9.07
CA PRO A 21 -1.80 12.59 9.66
C PRO A 21 -2.68 11.36 9.37
N ASP A 22 -3.95 11.59 9.06
CA ASP A 22 -4.93 10.56 8.82
C ASP A 22 -5.07 10.16 7.33
N ASP A 23 -4.25 10.74 6.45
CA ASP A 23 -4.31 10.43 5.02
C ASP A 23 -3.93 8.96 4.75
N TYR A 24 -4.40 8.42 3.64
CA TYR A 24 -4.08 7.06 3.24
C TYR A 24 -3.77 6.95 1.75
N LEU A 25 -3.07 5.87 1.41
CA LEU A 25 -2.88 5.41 0.05
C LEU A 25 -3.75 4.18 -0.20
N MET A 26 -4.62 4.24 -1.21
CA MET A 26 -5.37 3.06 -1.64
C MET A 26 -4.61 2.32 -2.74
N ILE A 27 -4.32 1.04 -2.56
CA ILE A 27 -3.70 0.17 -3.58
C ILE A 27 -4.68 -0.93 -3.95
N HIS A 28 -4.71 -1.30 -5.23
CA HIS A 28 -5.59 -2.34 -5.74
C HIS A 28 -4.88 -3.13 -6.84
N TYR A 29 -4.87 -4.46 -6.71
CA TYR A 29 -4.52 -5.34 -7.82
C TYR A 29 -5.75 -5.61 -8.71
N PRO A 30 -5.74 -5.22 -9.99
CA PRO A 30 -6.92 -5.32 -10.87
C PRO A 30 -7.37 -6.77 -11.05
N GLY A 31 -8.64 -7.07 -10.78
CA GLY A 31 -9.18 -8.43 -10.82
C GLY A 31 -9.13 -9.05 -12.22
N GLU A 32 -9.27 -8.22 -13.26
CA GLU A 32 -9.21 -8.63 -14.66
C GLU A 32 -7.82 -9.16 -15.05
N ALA A 33 -6.76 -8.69 -14.38
CA ALA A 33 -5.40 -9.15 -14.66
C ALA A 33 -5.15 -10.61 -14.23
N ILE A 34 -5.98 -11.17 -13.33
CA ILE A 34 -5.88 -12.58 -12.90
C ILE A 34 -6.12 -13.53 -14.08
N GLN A 35 -6.93 -13.16 -15.07
CA GLN A 35 -7.19 -14.06 -16.21
C GLN A 35 -5.96 -14.27 -17.10
N ASN A 36 -4.96 -13.39 -16.99
CA ASN A 36 -3.78 -13.38 -17.85
C ASN A 36 -2.54 -14.02 -17.20
N ILE A 37 -2.65 -14.54 -15.97
CA ILE A 37 -1.53 -15.19 -15.27
C ILE A 37 -1.59 -16.72 -15.40
N SER A 38 -0.44 -17.39 -15.29
CA SER A 38 -0.37 -18.86 -15.23
C SER A 38 -1.18 -19.42 -14.06
N PHE A 39 -1.84 -20.56 -14.29
CA PHE A 39 -2.71 -21.22 -13.32
C PHE A 39 -3.84 -20.33 -12.78
N SER A 40 -4.35 -19.43 -13.62
CA SER A 40 -5.38 -18.44 -13.26
C SER A 40 -6.62 -19.07 -12.60
N ASP A 41 -7.10 -20.21 -13.09
CA ASP A 41 -8.25 -20.92 -12.51
C ASP A 41 -7.96 -21.39 -11.08
N PHE A 42 -6.82 -22.04 -10.85
CA PHE A 42 -6.42 -22.54 -9.54
C PHE A 42 -6.18 -21.39 -8.56
N LYS A 43 -5.40 -20.38 -8.96
CA LYS A 43 -5.15 -19.19 -8.14
C LYS A 43 -6.44 -18.44 -7.84
N GLY A 44 -7.33 -18.32 -8.82
CA GLY A 44 -8.66 -17.71 -8.66
C GLY A 44 -9.51 -18.44 -7.63
N GLN A 45 -9.53 -19.78 -7.66
CA GLN A 45 -10.23 -20.59 -6.65
C GLN A 45 -9.66 -20.36 -5.24
N LEU A 46 -8.34 -20.33 -5.08
CA LEU A 46 -7.71 -20.04 -3.78
C LEU A 46 -8.04 -18.63 -3.30
N LEU A 47 -8.00 -17.63 -4.19
CA LEU A 47 -8.35 -16.25 -3.88
C LEU A 47 -9.80 -16.12 -3.39
N VAL A 48 -10.74 -16.82 -4.02
CA VAL A 48 -12.15 -16.86 -3.60
C VAL A 48 -12.29 -17.55 -2.24
N ALA A 49 -11.66 -18.72 -2.08
CA ALA A 49 -11.76 -19.52 -0.86
C ALA A 49 -11.14 -18.81 0.36
N GLN A 50 -10.10 -18.01 0.16
CA GLN A 50 -9.48 -17.19 1.22
C GLN A 50 -10.14 -15.81 1.42
N LYS A 51 -11.22 -15.49 0.68
CA LYS A 51 -11.86 -14.16 0.67
C LYS A 51 -10.83 -13.03 0.47
N ALA A 52 -9.95 -13.21 -0.50
CA ALA A 52 -8.77 -12.39 -0.69
C ALA A 52 -9.07 -10.88 -0.76
N ALA A 53 -8.31 -10.11 0.02
CA ALA A 53 -8.33 -8.65 -0.07
C ALA A 53 -7.51 -8.21 -1.29
N MET A 54 -8.19 -7.88 -2.41
CA MET A 54 -7.55 -7.40 -3.65
C MET A 54 -7.27 -5.88 -3.64
N ARG A 55 -7.68 -5.21 -2.57
CA ARG A 55 -7.51 -3.79 -2.32
C ARG A 55 -7.11 -3.59 -0.86
N CYS A 56 -6.18 -2.68 -0.61
CA CYS A 56 -5.83 -2.26 0.73
C CYS A 56 -5.83 -0.73 0.86
N LEU A 57 -6.04 -0.27 2.08
CA LEU A 57 -5.80 1.11 2.48
C LEU A 57 -4.51 1.10 3.31
N LEU A 58 -3.59 1.99 3.00
CA LEU A 58 -2.33 2.18 3.71
C LEU A 58 -2.36 3.56 4.38
N PRO A 59 -2.83 3.66 5.62
CA PRO A 59 -2.76 4.88 6.41
C PRO A 59 -1.32 5.36 6.58
N LYS A 60 -1.11 6.69 6.53
CA LYS A 60 0.20 7.31 6.69
C LYS A 60 0.93 6.90 7.98
N ASN A 61 0.19 6.71 9.07
CA ASN A 61 0.75 6.29 10.36
C ASN A 61 1.40 4.89 10.36
N LEU A 62 1.15 4.04 9.36
CA LEU A 62 1.85 2.76 9.24
C LEU A 62 3.36 2.96 9.04
N LEU A 63 3.75 4.08 8.40
CA LEU A 63 5.14 4.44 8.15
C LEU A 63 5.92 4.74 9.45
N ASP A 64 5.23 5.06 10.56
CA ASP A 64 5.88 5.34 11.85
C ASP A 64 6.53 4.08 12.47
N HIS A 65 6.16 2.89 11.98
CA HIS A 65 6.64 1.60 12.45
C HIS A 65 7.40 0.81 11.37
N GLY A 66 7.61 1.42 10.20
CA GLY A 66 8.29 0.79 9.07
C GLY A 66 9.81 0.75 9.17
N PHE A 67 10.46 0.54 8.03
CA PHE A 67 11.91 0.59 7.90
C PHE A 67 12.45 2.01 8.01
N PHE A 68 11.70 3.02 7.56
CA PHE A 68 12.12 4.42 7.50
C PHE A 68 11.18 5.36 8.27
N PRO A 69 11.12 5.26 9.61
CA PRO A 69 10.24 6.11 10.41
C PRO A 69 10.67 7.59 10.34
N SER A 70 9.71 8.47 10.06
CA SER A 70 9.88 9.93 10.11
C SER A 70 9.79 10.41 11.57
N GLY A 71 10.93 10.53 12.29
CA GLY A 71 10.96 10.85 13.75
C GLY A 71 10.19 12.13 14.16
N SER A 72 9.70 12.32 15.40
CA SER A 72 10.18 11.91 16.73
C SER A 72 9.20 11.03 17.52
N SER A 73 9.40 9.72 17.51
CA SER A 73 8.84 8.89 18.56
C SER A 73 9.77 8.97 19.78
N ASN A 74 9.47 9.90 20.69
CA ASN A 74 9.92 9.83 22.09
C ASN A 74 9.11 8.77 22.87
N CYS A 75 8.40 7.87 22.19
CA CYS A 75 7.88 6.69 22.84
C CYS A 75 9.08 5.79 23.10
N LYS A 76 9.60 5.90 24.34
CA LYS A 76 10.36 4.84 24.99
C LYS A 76 9.83 3.52 24.47
N ALA A 77 10.74 2.70 23.95
CA ALA A 77 10.47 1.30 23.72
C ALA A 77 9.99 0.71 25.04
N ASN A 78 8.67 0.75 25.28
CA ASN A 78 8.03 -0.19 26.16
C ASN A 78 8.14 -1.48 25.37
N ASN A 79 9.22 -2.19 25.65
CA ASN A 79 9.35 -3.61 25.41
C ASN A 79 8.27 -4.32 26.24
N THR A 80 7.03 -4.14 25.86
CA THR A 80 5.91 -4.98 26.22
C THR A 80 5.42 -5.50 24.90
N SER A 81 5.94 -6.69 24.63
CA SER A 81 5.65 -7.65 23.57
C SER A 81 4.16 -7.82 23.27
N GLU A 82 3.50 -6.82 22.69
CA GLU A 82 2.23 -6.98 21.97
C GLU A 82 2.48 -7.21 20.46
N ALA A 83 3.71 -6.92 19.98
CA ALA A 83 4.14 -7.24 18.62
C ALA A 83 4.56 -8.71 18.44
N ASP A 84 4.92 -9.41 19.52
CA ASP A 84 5.24 -10.85 19.48
C ASP A 84 4.00 -11.71 19.22
N ASP A 85 2.80 -11.23 19.55
CA ASP A 85 1.55 -11.98 19.37
C ASP A 85 1.03 -11.95 17.91
N ARG A 86 1.65 -11.12 17.05
CA ARG A 86 1.39 -11.09 15.59
C ARG A 86 2.33 -11.97 14.78
N ILE A 87 3.27 -12.67 15.43
CA ILE A 87 3.98 -13.76 14.77
C ILE A 87 2.99 -14.92 14.73
N CYS A 88 2.13 -14.89 13.71
CA CYS A 88 1.36 -16.06 13.37
C CYS A 88 2.37 -17.19 13.11
N ASN A 89 2.36 -18.19 13.99
CA ASN A 89 3.06 -19.45 13.80
C ASN A 89 2.40 -20.19 12.62
N PHE A 90 2.62 -19.70 11.41
CA PHE A 90 2.14 -20.27 10.15
C PHE A 90 3.06 -21.38 9.65
N SER A 91 4.12 -21.75 10.38
CA SER A 91 4.94 -22.88 9.95
C SER A 91 4.26 -24.18 10.33
N TRP A 92 3.67 -24.84 9.33
CA TRP A 92 3.09 -26.18 9.49
C TRP A 92 4.15 -27.26 9.59
N SER A 93 5.24 -27.08 8.83
CA SER A 93 6.33 -28.04 8.84
C SER A 93 7.26 -27.84 10.05
N GLY A 94 7.24 -26.66 10.68
CA GLY A 94 8.25 -26.23 11.65
C GLY A 94 9.62 -25.92 11.03
N HIS A 95 9.77 -26.05 9.71
CA HIS A 95 11.02 -25.84 8.98
C HIS A 95 11.13 -24.43 8.41
N ARG A 96 10.00 -23.75 8.14
CA ARG A 96 10.02 -22.37 7.63
C ARG A 96 10.28 -21.39 8.76
N LYS A 97 11.45 -20.75 8.73
CA LYS A 97 11.80 -19.68 9.65
C LYS A 97 11.04 -18.41 9.27
N THR A 98 10.41 -17.76 10.24
CA THR A 98 9.78 -16.45 10.03
C THR A 98 10.86 -15.41 9.63
N PRO A 99 10.66 -14.69 8.51
CA PRO A 99 11.56 -13.61 8.09
C PRO A 99 11.76 -12.55 9.18
N TYR A 100 13.00 -12.11 9.43
CA TYR A 100 13.22 -11.14 10.53
C TYR A 100 12.57 -9.77 10.24
N TYR A 101 12.42 -9.44 8.96
CA TYR A 101 11.87 -8.15 8.52
C TYR A 101 10.35 -8.06 8.67
N LEU A 102 9.66 -9.18 8.89
CA LEU A 102 8.21 -9.24 8.95
C LEU A 102 7.64 -8.33 10.05
N SER A 103 8.36 -8.22 11.17
CA SER A 103 8.02 -7.33 12.30
C SER A 103 8.00 -5.84 11.95
N LYS A 104 8.63 -5.45 10.84
CA LYS A 104 8.68 -4.06 10.34
C LYS A 104 7.84 -3.85 9.08
N LEU A 105 7.18 -4.89 8.58
CA LEU A 105 6.40 -4.78 7.35
C LEU A 105 5.17 -3.90 7.61
N VAL A 106 5.03 -2.83 6.83
CA VAL A 106 3.92 -1.87 6.95
C VAL A 106 2.69 -2.27 6.12
N PHE A 107 2.71 -3.41 5.46
CA PHE A 107 1.65 -3.84 4.53
C PHE A 107 0.72 -4.84 5.20
N PRO A 108 -0.62 -4.71 5.05
CA PRO A 108 -1.57 -5.63 5.68
C PRO A 108 -1.39 -7.08 5.23
N GLU A 109 -1.39 -8.02 6.18
CA GLU A 109 -1.19 -9.45 5.90
C GLU A 109 -2.25 -10.04 4.97
N ASP A 110 -3.51 -9.63 5.07
CA ASP A 110 -4.57 -10.13 4.16
C ASP A 110 -4.30 -9.75 2.70
N PHE A 111 -3.76 -8.55 2.47
CA PHE A 111 -3.37 -8.09 1.14
C PHE A 111 -2.11 -8.82 0.66
N MET A 112 -1.10 -8.95 1.53
CA MET A 112 0.12 -9.71 1.22
C MET A 112 -0.17 -11.18 0.92
N THR A 113 -1.11 -11.80 1.63
CA THR A 113 -1.55 -13.18 1.38
C THR A 113 -2.17 -13.30 -0.01
N ALA A 114 -3.02 -12.35 -0.42
CA ALA A 114 -3.57 -12.31 -1.77
C ALA A 114 -2.47 -12.17 -2.83
N LEU A 115 -1.50 -11.26 -2.62
CA LEU A 115 -0.37 -11.08 -3.52
C LEU A 115 0.51 -12.33 -3.61
N ARG A 116 0.74 -13.05 -2.50
CA ARG A 116 1.46 -14.35 -2.51
C ARG A 116 0.73 -15.35 -3.41
N THR A 117 -0.58 -15.51 -3.26
CA THR A 117 -1.39 -16.39 -4.11
C THR A 117 -1.30 -16.03 -5.59
N ILE A 118 -1.30 -14.74 -5.93
CA ILE A 118 -1.20 -14.27 -7.31
C ILE A 118 0.21 -14.53 -7.87
N ALA A 119 1.23 -14.22 -7.07
CA ALA A 119 2.64 -14.31 -7.45
C ALA A 119 3.20 -15.74 -7.52
N MET A 120 2.46 -16.74 -7.02
CA MET A 120 2.96 -18.12 -6.96
C MET A 120 3.51 -18.58 -8.31
N LYS A 121 4.70 -19.15 -8.27
CA LYS A 121 5.34 -19.79 -9.42
C LYS A 121 4.82 -21.23 -9.57
N ASP A 122 5.15 -21.86 -10.70
CA ASP A 122 4.63 -23.18 -11.07
C ASP A 122 5.01 -24.27 -10.04
N GLU A 123 6.20 -24.17 -9.46
CA GLU A 123 6.69 -25.10 -8.44
C GLU A 123 6.01 -24.85 -7.09
N GLU A 124 5.77 -23.59 -6.74
CA GLU A 124 5.00 -23.19 -5.56
C GLU A 124 3.53 -23.64 -5.67
N VAL A 125 2.90 -23.49 -6.84
CA VAL A 125 1.54 -24.01 -7.13
C VAL A 125 1.49 -25.52 -6.88
N SER A 126 2.48 -26.25 -7.39
CA SER A 126 2.56 -27.71 -7.22
C SER A 126 2.68 -28.11 -5.74
N LYS A 127 3.48 -27.37 -4.96
CA LYS A 127 3.62 -27.56 -3.50
C LYS A 127 2.31 -27.28 -2.77
N VAL A 128 1.64 -26.15 -3.07
CA VAL A 128 0.36 -25.81 -2.45
C VAL A 128 -0.69 -26.88 -2.76
N SER A 129 -0.78 -27.36 -4.00
CA SER A 129 -1.69 -28.44 -4.37
C SER A 129 -1.43 -29.69 -3.55
N ALA A 130 -0.18 -30.15 -3.47
CA ALA A 130 0.19 -31.34 -2.71
C ALA A 130 -0.12 -31.21 -1.21
N MET A 131 0.14 -30.05 -0.61
CA MET A 131 -0.18 -29.79 0.80
C MET A 131 -1.69 -29.79 1.06
N LEU A 132 -2.48 -29.21 0.16
CA LEU A 132 -3.94 -29.19 0.28
C LEU A 132 -4.55 -30.59 0.05
N GLU A 133 -4.01 -31.36 -0.89
CA GLU A 133 -4.41 -32.75 -1.13
C GLU A 133 -4.15 -33.64 0.09
N GLU A 134 -3.02 -33.45 0.79
CA GLU A 134 -2.71 -34.19 2.02
C GLU A 134 -3.74 -33.94 3.13
N LEU A 135 -4.22 -32.70 3.27
CA LEU A 135 -5.18 -32.31 4.31
C LEU A 135 -6.61 -32.76 4.01
N VAL A 136 -6.97 -32.74 2.75
CA VAL A 136 -8.35 -32.92 2.30
C VAL A 136 -8.62 -34.36 1.83
N GLY A 137 -7.56 -35.16 1.69
CA GLY A 137 -7.59 -36.49 1.11
C GLY A 137 -7.60 -36.44 -0.42
N SER A 138 -7.01 -37.46 -1.05
CA SER A 138 -6.82 -37.55 -2.51
C SER A 138 -8.12 -37.60 -3.34
N GLU A 139 -9.28 -37.69 -2.70
CA GLU A 139 -10.60 -37.77 -3.37
C GLU A 139 -11.54 -36.59 -3.08
N GLY A 140 -11.05 -35.49 -2.48
CA GLY A 140 -11.90 -34.31 -2.25
C GLY A 140 -13.04 -34.56 -1.26
N GLU A 141 -12.78 -35.38 -0.24
CA GLU A 141 -13.75 -35.74 0.80
C GLU A 141 -14.27 -34.52 1.58
N ARG A 142 -13.50 -33.43 1.54
CA ARG A 142 -13.78 -32.16 2.21
C ARG A 142 -13.33 -30.99 1.32
N GLN A 143 -13.70 -29.75 1.68
CA GLN A 143 -13.08 -28.54 1.11
C GLN A 143 -12.07 -27.96 2.12
N PRO A 144 -10.88 -27.52 1.67
CA PRO A 144 -9.92 -26.90 2.58
C PRO A 144 -10.51 -25.61 3.16
N SER A 145 -10.27 -25.38 4.44
CA SER A 145 -10.67 -24.17 5.13
C SER A 145 -9.81 -22.96 4.75
N GLU A 146 -10.33 -21.76 4.99
CA GLU A 146 -9.63 -20.49 4.76
C GLU A 146 -8.24 -20.49 5.42
N THR A 147 -8.14 -20.92 6.68
CA THR A 147 -6.87 -20.99 7.41
C THR A 147 -5.91 -22.01 6.80
N GLU A 148 -6.42 -23.15 6.33
CA GLU A 148 -5.60 -24.18 5.68
C GLU A 148 -4.99 -23.66 4.38
N ILE A 149 -5.77 -22.98 3.56
CA ILE A 149 -5.29 -22.37 2.32
C ILE A 149 -4.24 -21.30 2.60
N ARG A 150 -4.54 -20.36 3.50
CA ARG A 150 -3.61 -19.27 3.84
C ARG A 150 -2.28 -19.80 4.34
N THR A 151 -2.31 -20.90 5.11
CA THR A 151 -1.09 -21.46 5.66
C THR A 151 -0.32 -22.29 4.64
N ALA A 152 -0.99 -23.05 3.77
CA ALA A 152 -0.33 -23.73 2.66
C ALA A 152 0.35 -22.73 1.71
N VAL A 153 -0.33 -21.63 1.37
CA VAL A 153 0.24 -20.53 0.58
C VAL A 153 1.43 -19.92 1.31
N TRP A 154 1.30 -19.64 2.61
CA TRP A 154 2.43 -19.13 3.40
C TRP A 154 3.60 -20.11 3.37
N GLU A 155 3.42 -21.38 3.70
CA GLU A 155 4.52 -22.34 3.77
C GLU A 155 5.22 -22.53 2.41
N ALA A 156 4.46 -22.61 1.33
CA ALA A 156 5.00 -22.90 0.01
C ALA A 156 5.62 -21.68 -0.69
N CYS A 157 5.15 -20.46 -0.39
CA CYS A 157 5.46 -19.27 -1.17
C CYS A 157 6.38 -18.31 -0.43
N GLY A 158 7.42 -17.86 -1.11
CA GLY A 158 8.27 -16.77 -0.67
C GLY A 158 7.56 -15.41 -0.66
N ASP A 159 8.10 -14.44 0.08
CA ASP A 159 7.59 -13.07 0.04
C ASP A 159 8.04 -12.29 -1.20
N SER A 160 9.15 -12.68 -1.83
CA SER A 160 9.78 -11.90 -2.90
C SER A 160 8.87 -11.70 -4.11
N GLY A 161 8.10 -12.72 -4.51
CA GLY A 161 7.12 -12.58 -5.59
C GLY A 161 6.00 -11.60 -5.25
N ALA A 162 5.45 -11.70 -4.02
CA ALA A 162 4.40 -10.80 -3.56
C ALA A 162 4.89 -9.35 -3.40
N LEU A 163 6.10 -9.17 -2.88
CA LEU A 163 6.74 -7.87 -2.71
C LEU A 163 7.09 -7.24 -4.07
N GLN A 164 7.53 -8.03 -5.05
CA GLN A 164 7.73 -7.52 -6.42
C GLN A 164 6.41 -7.02 -7.02
N LEU A 165 5.32 -7.80 -6.91
CA LEU A 165 4.01 -7.34 -7.37
C LEU A 165 3.56 -6.05 -6.66
N LEU A 166 3.82 -5.92 -5.35
CA LEU A 166 3.51 -4.71 -4.60
C LEU A 166 4.30 -3.50 -5.10
N VAL A 167 5.60 -3.67 -5.35
CA VAL A 167 6.46 -2.63 -5.95
C VAL A 167 5.90 -2.21 -7.31
N ASP A 168 5.56 -3.16 -8.17
CA ASP A 168 5.01 -2.87 -9.50
C ASP A 168 3.68 -2.09 -9.40
N LEU A 169 2.80 -2.46 -8.46
CA LEU A 169 1.55 -1.75 -8.20
C LEU A 169 1.78 -0.31 -7.73
N LEU A 170 2.75 -0.09 -6.85
CA LEU A 170 3.12 1.24 -6.34
C LEU A 170 3.76 2.11 -7.42
N GLN A 171 4.66 1.54 -8.24
CA GLN A 171 5.27 2.22 -9.38
C GLN A 171 4.23 2.61 -10.43
N LYS A 172 3.32 1.69 -10.77
CA LYS A 172 2.20 2.00 -11.65
C LYS A 172 1.34 3.12 -11.07
N LYS A 173 1.02 3.06 -9.77
CA LYS A 173 0.24 4.12 -9.12
C LYS A 173 0.94 5.47 -9.19
N MET A 174 2.26 5.52 -8.99
CA MET A 174 3.03 6.75 -9.14
C MET A 174 2.96 7.27 -10.57
N MET A 175 3.17 6.39 -11.56
CA MET A 175 3.06 6.73 -12.98
C MET A 175 1.69 7.33 -13.32
N ASP A 176 0.60 6.71 -12.87
CA ASP A 176 -0.77 7.20 -13.07
C ASP A 176 -1.00 8.57 -12.42
N LEU A 177 -0.43 8.82 -11.23
CA LEU A 177 -0.49 10.12 -10.56
C LEU A 177 0.25 11.22 -11.33
N GLU A 178 1.37 10.87 -11.99
CA GLU A 178 2.23 11.84 -12.69
C GLU A 178 1.82 12.08 -14.14
N GLU A 179 1.20 11.11 -14.81
CA GLU A 179 0.91 11.08 -16.27
C GLU A 179 0.25 12.37 -16.81
N SER A 180 -0.54 13.07 -16.00
CA SER A 180 -1.22 14.31 -16.38
C SER A 180 -0.97 15.49 -15.44
N SER A 181 -0.25 15.28 -14.33
CA SER A 181 -0.16 16.26 -13.25
C SER A 181 1.26 16.70 -12.89
N GLY A 182 2.29 16.08 -13.50
CA GLY A 182 3.70 16.35 -13.22
C GLY A 182 4.19 15.64 -11.96
N THR A 183 5.41 15.93 -11.53
CA THR A 183 6.04 15.31 -10.36
C THR A 183 5.56 15.91 -9.03
N GLU A 184 5.96 15.32 -7.91
CA GLU A 184 5.80 15.92 -6.57
C GLU A 184 6.48 17.31 -6.50
N ASP A 185 7.71 17.42 -7.00
CA ASP A 185 8.45 18.70 -7.03
C ASP A 185 7.73 19.76 -7.84
N SER A 186 7.14 19.38 -8.98
CA SER A 186 6.34 20.28 -9.81
C SER A 186 5.13 20.83 -9.04
N ASP A 187 4.50 20.02 -8.20
CA ASP A 187 3.40 20.46 -7.34
C ASP A 187 3.85 21.36 -6.21
N SER A 188 5.02 21.07 -5.61
CA SER A 188 5.64 21.94 -4.62
C SER A 188 5.95 23.32 -5.20
N GLU A 189 6.55 23.38 -6.39
CA GLU A 189 6.79 24.63 -7.10
C GLU A 189 5.47 25.38 -7.37
N LEU A 190 4.41 24.68 -7.81
CA LEU A 190 3.11 25.32 -8.05
C LEU A 190 2.50 25.92 -6.79
N LEU A 191 2.67 25.27 -5.63
CA LEU A 191 2.14 25.74 -4.35
C LEU A 191 2.95 26.91 -3.79
N GLU A 192 4.29 26.85 -3.84
CA GLU A 192 5.16 27.95 -3.43
C GLU A 192 4.92 29.21 -4.26
N ASN A 193 4.61 29.00 -5.54
CA ASN A 193 4.39 30.07 -6.49
C ASN A 193 2.97 30.66 -6.44
N ALA A 194 2.02 30.09 -5.71
CA ALA A 194 0.62 30.50 -5.74
C ALA A 194 0.27 31.63 -4.74
N CYS A 195 -0.43 32.67 -5.21
CA CYS A 195 -1.24 33.54 -4.35
C CYS A 195 -2.70 33.05 -4.38
N VAL A 196 -3.26 32.65 -3.23
CA VAL A 196 -4.62 32.11 -3.15
C VAL A 196 -5.66 33.23 -3.22
N ILE A 197 -6.53 33.20 -4.24
CA ILE A 197 -7.69 34.10 -4.35
C ILE A 197 -8.74 33.63 -3.34
N GLY A 198 -8.68 34.14 -2.10
CA GLY A 198 -9.65 33.72 -1.08
C GLY A 198 -9.72 34.59 0.17
N ASN A 199 -8.64 35.30 0.51
CA ASN A 199 -8.59 36.16 1.70
C ASN A 199 -8.37 37.65 1.33
N ALA A 200 -8.87 38.09 0.18
CA ALA A 200 -8.78 39.50 -0.21
C ALA A 200 -9.97 40.30 0.36
N GLU A 201 -10.09 40.36 1.69
CA GLU A 201 -10.62 41.58 2.28
C GLU A 201 -9.49 42.62 2.24
N GLN A 202 -9.68 43.63 1.40
CA GLN A 202 -8.87 44.86 1.31
C GLN A 202 -7.45 44.73 0.73
N GLN A 203 -7.33 44.82 -0.59
CA GLN A 203 -6.24 45.60 -1.19
C GLN A 203 -6.77 46.44 -2.36
N THR A 204 -7.30 47.61 -2.01
CA THR A 204 -7.41 48.75 -2.92
C THR A 204 -6.04 49.41 -3.06
N SER A 205 -5.31 49.11 -4.11
CA SER A 205 -4.38 50.07 -4.72
C SER A 205 -4.18 49.73 -6.19
N LYS A 206 -4.76 50.57 -7.03
CA LYS A 206 -4.49 50.66 -8.47
C LYS A 206 -3.00 50.98 -8.64
N GLU A 207 -2.25 50.10 -9.30
CA GLU A 207 -1.01 50.35 -10.08
C GLU A 207 -0.12 49.09 -10.14
N ALA A 208 -0.42 48.13 -11.04
CA ALA A 208 0.54 47.14 -11.59
C ALA A 208 -0.15 46.17 -12.59
N ASN A 209 -0.85 46.70 -13.59
CA ASN A 209 -1.79 45.95 -14.44
C ASN A 209 -1.17 44.98 -15.49
N ASN A 210 0.08 44.52 -15.36
CA ASN A 210 0.62 43.51 -16.29
C ASN A 210 1.47 42.39 -15.65
N LEU A 211 1.83 42.49 -14.36
CA LEU A 211 2.56 41.43 -13.61
C LEU A 211 1.68 40.73 -12.56
N VAL A 212 0.61 41.37 -12.11
CA VAL A 212 -0.28 40.86 -11.05
C VAL A 212 -1.23 39.77 -11.56
N GLN A 213 -1.39 39.63 -12.88
CA GLN A 213 -2.26 38.63 -13.48
C GLN A 213 -1.65 37.21 -13.49
N GLN A 214 -0.39 37.05 -13.09
CA GLN A 214 0.38 35.83 -13.36
C GLN A 214 0.28 34.71 -12.31
N LYS A 215 -0.34 34.89 -11.13
CA LYS A 215 -0.20 33.90 -10.03
C LYS A 215 -1.41 33.70 -9.11
N LEU A 216 -2.60 34.10 -9.56
CA LEU A 216 -3.81 33.97 -8.76
C LEU A 216 -4.43 32.57 -8.96
N MET A 217 -4.35 31.73 -7.92
CA MET A 217 -4.88 30.36 -7.94
C MET A 217 -6.21 30.30 -7.19
N SER A 218 -7.22 29.64 -7.78
CA SER A 218 -8.48 29.39 -7.07
C SER A 218 -8.27 28.43 -5.91
N ARG A 219 -9.08 28.57 -4.85
CA ARG A 219 -9.01 27.67 -3.68
C ARG A 219 -9.19 26.20 -4.05
N ASN A 220 -10.08 25.90 -4.99
CA ASN A 220 -10.29 24.52 -5.47
C ASN A 220 -9.04 23.98 -6.15
N ARG A 221 -8.41 24.77 -7.02
CA ARG A 221 -7.16 24.37 -7.69
C ARG A 221 -6.04 24.15 -6.67
N TRP A 222 -5.93 25.03 -5.68
CA TRP A 222 -4.97 24.88 -4.59
C TRP A 222 -5.20 23.59 -3.80
N CYS A 223 -6.43 23.32 -3.38
CA CYS A 223 -6.77 22.10 -2.65
C CYS A 223 -6.49 20.83 -3.46
N SER A 224 -6.78 20.83 -4.77
CA SER A 224 -6.46 19.71 -5.66
C SER A 224 -4.95 19.46 -5.78
N ILE A 225 -4.14 20.53 -5.83
CA ILE A 225 -2.67 20.41 -5.92
C ILE A 225 -2.11 19.88 -4.59
N VAL A 226 -2.59 20.36 -3.45
CA VAL A 226 -2.18 19.84 -2.13
C VAL A 226 -2.53 18.35 -1.99
N TYR A 227 -3.76 17.96 -2.35
CA TYR A 227 -4.17 16.55 -2.30
C TYR A 227 -3.29 15.65 -3.18
N ARG A 228 -3.11 16.01 -4.45
CA ARG A 228 -2.34 15.16 -5.38
C ARG A 228 -0.86 15.10 -5.01
N ARG A 229 -0.27 16.20 -4.50
CA ARG A 229 1.09 16.20 -3.95
C ARG A 229 1.20 15.21 -2.80
N GLY A 230 0.28 15.27 -1.84
CA GLY A 230 0.26 14.34 -0.70
C GLY A 230 0.10 12.87 -1.13
N GLN A 231 -0.70 12.59 -2.16
CA GLN A 231 -0.80 11.23 -2.72
C GLN A 231 0.50 10.75 -3.37
N LYS A 232 1.25 11.62 -4.05
CA LYS A 232 2.57 11.28 -4.61
C LYS A 232 3.59 11.04 -3.52
N GLU A 233 3.71 11.96 -2.56
CA GLU A 233 4.59 11.82 -1.39
C GLU A 233 4.33 10.49 -0.68
N LEU A 234 3.06 10.18 -0.37
CA LEU A 234 2.69 8.95 0.31
C LEU A 234 2.98 7.69 -0.53
N THR A 235 2.77 7.76 -1.86
CA THR A 235 3.14 6.68 -2.78
C THR A 235 4.66 6.44 -2.76
N SER A 236 5.46 7.50 -2.79
CA SER A 236 6.93 7.44 -2.74
C SER A 236 7.42 6.79 -1.44
N LEU A 237 6.84 7.17 -0.30
CA LEU A 237 7.19 6.60 1.01
C LEU A 237 6.87 5.10 1.09
N PHE A 238 5.67 4.68 0.69
CA PHE A 238 5.33 3.24 0.68
C PHE A 238 6.12 2.46 -0.37
N LEU A 239 6.45 3.07 -1.51
CA LEU A 239 7.31 2.44 -2.51
C LEU A 239 8.70 2.13 -1.92
N LYS A 240 9.29 3.09 -1.20
CA LYS A 240 10.57 2.90 -0.51
C LYS A 240 10.53 1.77 0.53
N GLU A 241 9.44 1.67 1.29
CA GLU A 241 9.21 0.56 2.23
C GLU A 241 9.13 -0.79 1.51
N ALA A 242 8.39 -0.86 0.39
CA ALA A 242 8.22 -2.08 -0.40
C ALA A 242 9.52 -2.53 -1.07
N GLU A 243 10.28 -1.61 -1.67
CA GLU A 243 11.57 -1.89 -2.30
C GLU A 243 12.60 -2.41 -1.29
N HIS A 244 12.63 -1.81 -0.09
CA HIS A 244 13.51 -2.29 0.97
C HIS A 244 13.09 -3.69 1.46
N ALA A 245 11.80 -3.92 1.72
CA ALA A 245 11.30 -5.24 2.08
C ALA A 245 11.64 -6.30 1.02
N LEU A 246 11.47 -5.96 -0.26
CA LEU A 246 11.83 -6.83 -1.39
C LEU A 246 13.31 -7.19 -1.35
N GLN A 247 14.19 -6.20 -1.17
CA GLN A 247 15.64 -6.42 -1.05
C GLN A 247 15.97 -7.38 0.10
N LEU A 248 15.33 -7.20 1.26
CA LEU A 248 15.54 -8.09 2.40
C LEU A 248 15.07 -9.53 2.09
N SER A 249 13.89 -9.69 1.48
CA SER A 249 13.34 -10.99 1.09
C SER A 249 14.21 -11.74 0.06
N LEU A 250 14.88 -11.01 -0.84
CA LEU A 250 15.82 -11.59 -1.80
C LEU A 250 17.14 -11.99 -1.12
N SER A 251 17.54 -11.29 -0.07
CA SER A 251 18.79 -11.53 0.65
C SER A 251 18.72 -12.69 1.65
N GLU A 252 17.57 -12.96 2.25
CA GLU A 252 17.40 -14.07 3.19
C GLU A 252 17.46 -15.43 2.49
N GLY A 253 17.13 -15.50 1.20
CA GLY A 253 16.98 -16.76 0.45
C GLY A 253 15.76 -17.54 0.96
N ASN A 254 14.79 -17.81 0.09
CA ASN A 254 13.68 -18.72 0.43
C ASN A 254 14.12 -20.17 0.32
#